data_AF-A0A6G3XK41-F1
#
_entry.id   AF-A0A6G3XK41-F1
#
_cell.length_a   1.000
_cell.length_b   1.000
_cell.length_c   1.000
_cell.angle_alpha   90.00
_cell.angle_beta   90.00
_cell.angle_gamma   90.00
#
_symmetry.space_group_name_H-M   'P 1'
#
loop_
_entity.id
_entity.type
_entity.pdbx_description
1 polymer ?
#
loop_
_entity_poly.entity_id
_entity_poly.type
_entity_poly.pdbx_seq_one_letter_code
_entity_poly.pdbx_strand_id
1 'polypeptide(L)' 'RGFLRALHALARAAGAIGETEEHERCSTFLRDSSPTAADILS' A
#
# COMPACT_ATOMS: atom_id res chain seq x y z
N ARG A 1 10.05 -7.71 -6.18
CA ARG A 1 9.31 -6.69 -5.39
C ARG A 1 8.76 -5.52 -6.24
N GLY A 2 8.62 -5.67 -7.57
CA GLY A 2 8.04 -4.61 -8.42
C GLY A 2 6.57 -4.34 -8.11
N PHE A 3 5.78 -5.41 -8.04
CA PHE A 3 4.36 -5.35 -7.65
C PHE A 3 4.15 -4.66 -6.29
N LEU A 4 4.84 -5.08 -5.23
CA LEU A 4 4.66 -4.51 -3.88
C LEU A 4 5.02 -3.02 -3.81
N ARG A 5 6.00 -2.56 -4.59
CA ARG A 5 6.34 -1.13 -4.68
C ARG A 5 5.25 -0.35 -5.41
N ALA A 6 4.70 -0.90 -6.49
CA ALA A 6 3.58 -0.29 -7.20
C ALA A 6 2.32 -0.23 -6.32
N LEU A 7 2.03 -1.31 -5.57
CA LEU A 7 0.91 -1.37 -4.63
C LEU A 7 1.05 -0.34 -3.50
N HIS A 8 2.26 -0.18 -2.95
CA HIS A 8 2.52 0.88 -1.97
C HIS A 8 2.35 2.29 -2.57
N ALA A 9 2.85 2.53 -3.79
CA ALA A 9 2.67 3.80 -4.48
C ALA A 9 1.19 4.11 -4.73
N LEU A 10 0.39 3.09 -5.07
CA LEU A 10 -1.06 3.20 -5.23
C LEU A 10 -1.73 3.60 -3.91
N ALA A 11 -1.40 2.92 -2.79
CA ALA A 11 -1.92 3.26 -1.47
C ALA A 11 -1.62 4.72 -1.09
N ARG A 12 -0.40 5.19 -1.37
CA ARG A 12 0.01 6.58 -1.13
C ARG A 12 -0.75 7.58 -2.00
N ALA A 13 -0.94 7.26 -3.28
CA ALA A 13 -1.70 8.11 -4.19
C ALA A 13 -3.17 8.22 -3.75
N ALA A 14 -3.80 7.10 -3.37
CA ALA A 14 -5.16 7.08 -2.85
C ALA A 14 -5.32 7.99 -1.61
N GLY A 15 -4.40 7.86 -0.63
CA GLY A 15 -4.39 8.73 0.54
C GLY A 15 -4.20 10.21 0.20
N ALA A 16 -3.39 10.53 -0.82
CA ALA A 16 -3.15 11.91 -1.26
C ALA A 16 -4.37 12.56 -1.94
N ILE A 17 -5.26 11.78 -2.55
CA ILE A 17 -6.49 12.28 -3.20
C ILE A 17 -7.74 12.17 -2.32
N GLY A 18 -7.60 11.68 -1.08
CA GLY A 18 -8.72 11.51 -0.14
C GLY A 18 -9.53 10.23 -0.33
N GLU A 19 -9.05 9.29 -1.13
CA GLU A 19 -9.64 7.96 -1.30
C GLU A 19 -9.23 7.04 -0.13
N THR A 20 -9.81 7.31 1.04
CA THR A 20 -9.44 6.63 2.30
C THR A 20 -9.71 5.13 2.26
N GLU A 21 -10.83 4.69 1.67
CA GLU A 21 -11.15 3.27 1.55
C GLU A 21 -10.12 2.52 0.70
N GLU A 22 -9.74 3.09 -0.46
CA GLU A 22 -8.76 2.46 -1.33
C GLU A 22 -7.35 2.48 -0.71
N HIS A 23 -7.01 3.54 0.03
CA HIS A 23 -5.78 3.60 0.83
C HIS A 23 -5.70 2.44 1.83
N GLU A 24 -6.77 2.22 2.61
CA GLU A 24 -6.85 1.14 3.60
C GLU A 24 -6.80 -0.24 2.96
N ARG A 25 -7.54 -0.44 1.85
CA ARG A 25 -7.53 -1.69 1.10
C ARG A 25 -6.14 -2.02 0.55
N CYS A 26 -5.47 -1.06 -0.09
CA CYS A 26 -4.12 -1.28 -0.62
C CYS A 26 -3.08 -1.50 0.48
N SER A 27 -3.18 -0.77 1.60
CA SER A 27 -2.27 -0.91 2.74
C SER A 27 -2.44 -2.26 3.45
N THR A 28 -3.67 -2.70 3.63
CA THR A 28 -4.00 -4.03 4.18
C THR A 28 -3.49 -5.13 3.25
N PHE A 29 -3.78 -5.03 1.95
CA PHE A 29 -3.31 -6.00 0.97
C PHE A 29 -1.78 -6.09 0.91
N LEU A 30 -1.07 -4.97 1.04
CA LEU A 30 0.39 -4.95 1.13
C LEU A 30 0.90 -5.70 2.37
N ARG A 31 0.30 -5.45 3.54
CA ARG A 31 0.66 -6.11 4.81
C ARG A 31 0.40 -7.61 4.74
N ASP A 32 -0.75 -8.02 4.22
CA ASP A 32 -1.14 -9.42 4.07
C ASP A 32 -0.25 -10.15 3.05
N SER A 33 0.14 -9.47 1.98
CA SER A 33 1.04 -10.04 0.96
C SER A 33 2.48 -10.18 1.47
N SER A 34 2.96 -9.23 2.27
CA SER A 34 4.31 -9.28 2.85
C SER A 34 4.44 -8.29 4.02
N PRO A 35 4.43 -8.78 5.26
CA PRO A 35 4.67 -7.94 6.45
C PRO A 35 6.02 -7.23 6.38
N THR A 36 7.06 -7.91 5.92
CA THR A 36 8.41 -7.35 5.73
C THR A 36 8.43 -6.25 4.67
N ALA A 37 7.65 -6.37 3.58
CA ALA A 37 7.58 -5.29 2.60
C ALA A 37 6.80 -4.09 3.13
N ALA A 38 5.73 -4.30 3.89
CA ALA A 38 4.97 -3.23 4.53
C ALA A 38 5.84 -2.44 5.53
N ASP A 39 6.69 -3.12 6.30
CA ASP A 39 7.64 -2.49 7.23
C ASP A 39 8.76 -1.70 6.51
N ILE A 40 9.32 -2.26 5.44
CA ILE A 40 10.38 -1.58 4.66
C ILE A 40 9.86 -0.37 3.87
N LEU A 41 8.57 -0.38 3.50
CA LEU A 41 7.96 0.65 2.65
C LEU A 41 7.14 1.69 3.43
N SER A 42 6.89 1.51 4.73
CA SER A 42 6.18 2.49 5.57
C SER A 42 6.96 3.80 5.67
#